data_AF-M0A881-F1
#
_entry.id   AF-M0A881-F1
#
_cell.length_a   1.000
_cell.length_b   1.000
_cell.length_c   1.000
_cell.angle_alpha   90.00
_cell.angle_beta   90.00
_cell.angle_gamma   90.00
#
_symmetry.space_group_name_H-M   'P 1'
#
loop_
_entity.id
_entity.type
_entity.pdbx_description
1 polymer ?
#
loop_
_entity_poly.entity_id
_entity_poly.type
_entity_poly.pdbx_seq_one_letter_code
_entity_poly.pdbx_strand_id
1 'polypeptide(L)'
;MTNTNSKWVRTSLEIGVLEFRRSVRALRQAPLRIAMIGFGATIPSLLCTLLVVVFADHLAELEALPSPAHIRGTVSLFWLFGIFLVGQRVVTMRRRIDAEPFVLTSVSARTAAGGLVIAETLRILAYLIPPGLLLTGVCVVLFGSPAGLVLVPVATVFFASTVVVAGSACGYAVALLVATSPFVVRHKTVLGTIASLLGMGGYFLFLFPEFGPFDQSSFAWLPIGWVVDLALAGTGLTTVPIRWLGAIVGSAVVLFVGGVTIERLTTMLWFIEPISVGSDETVTGTGTDTDRAADDASAVGTAPFPRDALATAVAPLFVPRMLSTPTRRVAEWVILRTRRDPNRLTFLMIPLFAIGSAVVNIAMQSDSIDTMAAPLCAVALPWTVGSLFAMNPFGDEGRVLPVTLTAIPGQQYVRGLVLPGLLIGLPVVTIATGLATLFSPYTGAERVGLIALGVFLSCIAVTIAPAVGMSFPRFSAISVGQSRDVIPPRMSAVAVHAVLIVLPGAVLAGLLIVPKLTRAVLGSVFGTLPAFLLELLASRTSNALSVPAGWFTALGDGIQELDPTLLQTGGGSVLLIGGVLVAIISYRYAVTQFEQFTTA
;
A
#
# COMPACT_ATOMS: atom_id res chain seq x y z
N MET A 1 1.27 -14.17 -47.33
CA MET A 1 1.34 -13.21 -46.20
C MET A 1 0.20 -13.36 -45.16
N THR A 2 -0.65 -14.39 -45.22
CA THR A 2 -1.80 -14.56 -44.30
C THR A 2 -1.55 -15.52 -43.11
N ASN A 3 -0.54 -16.39 -43.16
CA ASN A 3 -0.27 -17.39 -42.10
C ASN A 3 0.57 -16.90 -40.91
N THR A 4 1.22 -15.74 -41.01
CA THR A 4 2.00 -15.14 -39.91
C THR A 4 1.09 -14.40 -38.90
N ASN A 5 -0.06 -13.88 -39.36
CA ASN A 5 -1.01 -13.17 -38.50
C ASN A 5 -1.78 -14.07 -37.52
N SER A 6 -1.94 -15.36 -37.79
CA SER A 6 -2.59 -16.29 -36.87
C SER A 6 -1.65 -16.73 -35.73
N LYS A 7 -0.35 -16.88 -36.03
CA LYS A 7 0.63 -17.40 -35.07
C LYS A 7 0.87 -16.44 -33.90
N TRP A 8 0.91 -15.13 -34.14
CA TRP A 8 1.21 -14.18 -33.05
C TRP A 8 0.12 -14.16 -31.97
N VAL A 9 -1.16 -14.26 -32.34
CA VAL A 9 -2.27 -14.28 -31.36
C VAL A 9 -2.16 -15.49 -30.45
N ARG A 10 -1.90 -16.66 -31.04
CA ARG A 10 -1.70 -17.91 -30.28
C ARG A 10 -0.51 -17.83 -29.35
N THR A 11 0.63 -17.33 -29.85
CA THR A 11 1.84 -17.18 -29.02
C THR A 11 1.63 -16.15 -27.90
N SER A 12 0.93 -15.04 -28.16
CA SER A 12 0.54 -14.08 -27.12
C SER A 12 -0.32 -14.73 -26.04
N LEU A 13 -1.29 -15.57 -26.42
CA LEU A 13 -2.11 -16.31 -25.46
C LEU A 13 -1.27 -17.27 -24.61
N GLU A 14 -0.36 -18.03 -25.23
CA GLU A 14 0.54 -18.96 -24.53
C GLU A 14 1.43 -18.23 -23.51
N ILE A 15 2.03 -17.10 -23.91
CA ILE A 15 2.80 -16.22 -23.02
C ILE A 15 1.90 -15.71 -21.88
N GLY A 16 0.70 -15.23 -22.20
CA GLY A 16 -0.23 -14.68 -21.22
C GLY A 16 -0.66 -15.69 -20.15
N VAL A 17 -0.98 -16.92 -20.57
CA VAL A 17 -1.35 -18.02 -19.67
C VAL A 17 -0.15 -18.45 -18.82
N LEU A 18 1.06 -18.52 -19.39
CA LEU A 18 2.27 -18.84 -18.65
C LEU A 18 2.54 -17.82 -17.54
N GLU A 19 2.44 -16.53 -17.88
CA GLU A 19 2.63 -15.41 -16.98
C GLU A 19 1.57 -15.34 -15.87
N PHE A 20 0.32 -15.67 -16.21
CA PHE A 20 -0.75 -15.84 -15.22
C PHE A 20 -0.45 -17.01 -14.28
N ARG A 21 -0.08 -18.19 -14.80
CA ARG A 21 0.28 -19.37 -13.99
C ARG A 21 1.48 -19.11 -13.08
N ARG A 22 2.47 -18.33 -13.54
CA ARG A 22 3.61 -17.91 -12.72
C ARG A 22 3.13 -17.03 -11.55
N SER A 23 2.19 -16.12 -11.81
CA SER A 23 1.58 -15.29 -10.77
C SER A 23 0.82 -16.12 -9.73
N VAL A 24 0.03 -17.10 -10.18
CA VAL A 24 -0.70 -18.03 -9.29
C VAL A 24 0.26 -18.88 -8.45
N ARG A 25 1.33 -19.41 -9.06
CA ARG A 25 2.35 -20.20 -8.34
C ARG A 25 3.06 -19.39 -7.26
N ALA A 26 3.47 -18.16 -7.58
CA ALA A 26 4.08 -17.26 -6.61
C ALA A 26 3.11 -16.91 -5.47
N LEU A 27 1.82 -16.74 -5.79
CA LEU A 27 0.80 -16.48 -4.78
C LEU A 27 0.59 -17.70 -3.85
N ARG A 28 0.61 -18.93 -4.38
CA ARG A 28 0.54 -20.19 -3.60
C ARG A 28 1.67 -20.36 -2.59
N GLN A 29 2.83 -19.77 -2.85
CA GLN A 29 3.97 -19.81 -1.92
C GLN A 29 3.80 -18.83 -0.73
N ALA A 30 2.77 -17.97 -0.75
CA ALA A 30 2.49 -16.98 0.28
C ALA A 30 1.05 -17.15 0.84
N PRO A 31 0.81 -18.10 1.76
CA PRO A 31 -0.55 -18.44 2.22
C PRO A 31 -1.27 -17.26 2.85
N LEU A 32 -0.57 -16.41 3.61
CA LEU A 32 -1.14 -15.18 4.18
C LEU A 32 -1.64 -14.22 3.10
N ARG A 33 -0.91 -14.11 1.99
CA ARG A 33 -1.29 -13.24 0.87
C ARG A 33 -2.50 -13.79 0.13
N ILE A 34 -2.60 -15.10 -0.05
CA ILE A 34 -3.82 -15.75 -0.56
C ILE A 34 -4.99 -15.47 0.36
N ALA A 35 -4.81 -15.68 1.67
CA ALA A 35 -5.88 -15.46 2.64
C ALA A 35 -6.37 -14.01 2.57
N MET A 36 -5.48 -13.03 2.49
CA MET A 36 -5.85 -11.61 2.36
C MET A 36 -6.55 -11.26 1.03
N ILE A 37 -5.99 -11.72 -0.10
CA ILE A 37 -6.57 -11.48 -1.42
C ILE A 37 -7.93 -12.16 -1.52
N GLY A 38 -8.03 -13.40 -1.03
CA GLY A 38 -9.26 -14.16 -0.91
C GLY A 38 -10.26 -13.39 -0.07
N PHE A 39 -9.93 -13.05 1.17
CA PHE A 39 -10.77 -12.29 2.10
C PHE A 39 -11.32 -11.01 1.48
N GLY A 40 -10.48 -10.22 0.80
CA GLY A 40 -10.88 -8.97 0.15
C GLY A 40 -11.87 -9.12 -1.00
N ALA A 41 -11.94 -10.28 -1.66
CA ALA A 41 -12.90 -10.55 -2.73
C ALA A 41 -14.09 -11.40 -2.27
N THR A 42 -13.84 -12.42 -1.44
CA THR A 42 -14.84 -13.41 -1.01
C THR A 42 -15.79 -12.83 0.02
N ILE A 43 -15.32 -12.07 1.01
CA ILE A 43 -16.20 -11.56 2.05
C ILE A 43 -17.19 -10.53 1.53
N PRO A 44 -16.78 -9.50 0.76
CA PRO A 44 -17.75 -8.60 0.14
C PRO A 44 -18.74 -9.36 -0.74
N SER A 45 -18.28 -10.34 -1.51
CA SER A 45 -19.16 -11.17 -2.33
C SER A 45 -20.14 -11.98 -1.48
N LEU A 46 -19.70 -12.61 -0.40
CA LEU A 46 -20.55 -13.38 0.53
C LEU A 46 -21.57 -12.48 1.24
N LEU A 47 -21.16 -11.29 1.66
CA LEU A 47 -22.05 -10.30 2.27
C LEU A 47 -23.11 -9.83 1.27
N CYS A 48 -22.71 -9.53 0.03
CA CYS A 48 -23.65 -9.23 -1.05
C CYS A 48 -24.59 -10.41 -1.33
N THR A 49 -24.09 -11.66 -1.36
CA THR A 49 -24.94 -12.85 -1.49
C THR A 49 -25.96 -12.93 -0.37
N LEU A 50 -25.53 -12.72 0.88
CA LEU A 50 -26.43 -12.71 2.04
C LEU A 50 -27.51 -11.65 1.89
N LEU A 51 -27.14 -10.43 1.50
CA LEU A 51 -28.10 -9.34 1.25
C LEU A 51 -29.10 -9.71 0.14
N VAL A 52 -28.63 -10.25 -0.99
CA VAL A 52 -29.50 -10.69 -2.08
C VAL A 52 -30.48 -11.77 -1.61
N VAL A 53 -30.03 -12.72 -0.79
CA VAL A 53 -30.89 -13.78 -0.24
C VAL A 53 -31.92 -13.21 0.73
N VAL A 54 -31.51 -12.31 1.63
CA VAL A 54 -32.41 -11.68 2.62
C VAL A 54 -33.47 -10.81 1.96
N PHE A 55 -33.11 -10.10 0.88
CA PHE A 55 -34.00 -9.18 0.17
C PHE A 55 -34.55 -9.78 -1.14
N ALA A 56 -34.49 -11.10 -1.32
CA ALA A 56 -34.84 -11.76 -2.58
C ALA A 56 -36.26 -11.40 -3.04
N ASP A 57 -37.26 -11.52 -2.16
CA ASP A 57 -38.66 -11.23 -2.49
C ASP A 57 -38.85 -9.77 -2.96
N HIS A 58 -38.22 -8.82 -2.26
CA HIS A 58 -38.28 -7.40 -2.62
C HIS A 58 -37.56 -7.10 -3.94
N LEU A 59 -36.47 -7.80 -4.22
CA LEU A 59 -35.69 -7.64 -5.45
C LEU A 59 -36.39 -8.26 -6.66
N ALA A 60 -37.14 -9.35 -6.47
CA ALA A 60 -37.89 -10.03 -7.53
C ALA A 60 -39.07 -9.19 -8.05
N GLU A 61 -39.61 -8.30 -7.22
CA GLU A 61 -40.70 -7.39 -7.57
C GLU A 61 -40.22 -6.12 -8.32
N LEU A 62 -38.91 -5.92 -8.49
CA LEU A 62 -38.38 -4.73 -9.17
C LEU A 62 -38.62 -4.80 -10.68
N GLU A 63 -39.32 -3.79 -11.21
CA GLU A 63 -39.46 -3.56 -12.67
C GLU A 63 -38.30 -2.72 -13.25
N ALA A 64 -37.64 -1.92 -12.39
CA ALA A 64 -36.50 -1.06 -12.73
C ALA A 64 -35.58 -0.86 -11.52
N LEU A 65 -34.30 -0.58 -11.76
CA LEU A 65 -33.36 -0.29 -10.67
C LEU A 65 -33.60 1.11 -10.07
N PRO A 66 -33.52 1.26 -8.74
CA PRO A 66 -33.46 2.57 -8.12
C PRO A 66 -32.14 3.27 -8.46
N SER A 67 -32.22 4.51 -8.96
CA SER A 67 -31.07 5.36 -9.35
C SER A 67 -30.06 4.72 -10.32
N PRO A 68 -30.46 4.41 -11.57
CA PRO A 68 -29.57 3.79 -12.56
C PRO A 68 -28.39 4.69 -12.95
N ALA A 69 -28.50 6.02 -12.79
CA ALA A 69 -27.40 6.94 -13.01
C ALA A 69 -26.27 6.75 -11.98
N HIS A 70 -26.63 6.56 -10.71
CA HIS A 70 -25.63 6.33 -9.66
C HIS A 70 -24.85 5.04 -9.93
N ILE A 71 -25.53 3.92 -10.21
CA ILE A 71 -24.88 2.62 -10.48
C ILE A 71 -23.92 2.68 -11.68
N ARG A 72 -24.33 3.31 -12.78
CA ARG A 72 -23.46 3.53 -13.96
C ARG A 72 -22.25 4.40 -13.61
N GLY A 73 -22.49 5.43 -12.81
CA GLY A 73 -21.46 6.30 -12.25
C GLY A 73 -20.45 5.53 -11.41
N THR A 74 -20.93 4.68 -10.50
CA THR A 74 -20.10 3.81 -9.65
C THR A 74 -19.25 2.87 -10.50
N VAL A 75 -19.81 2.22 -11.53
CA VAL A 75 -19.04 1.32 -12.42
C VAL A 75 -18.01 2.09 -13.24
N SER A 76 -18.32 3.29 -13.70
CA SER A 76 -17.35 4.17 -14.36
C SER A 76 -16.23 4.60 -13.41
N LEU A 77 -16.55 4.87 -12.15
CA LEU A 77 -15.58 5.20 -11.12
C LEU A 77 -14.65 4.00 -10.82
N PHE A 78 -15.20 2.78 -10.71
CA PHE A 78 -14.42 1.55 -10.58
C PHE A 78 -13.54 1.30 -11.81
N TRP A 79 -14.02 1.65 -13.01
CA TRP A 79 -13.22 1.56 -14.23
C TRP A 79 -12.01 2.51 -14.19
N LEU A 80 -12.21 3.78 -13.80
CA LEU A 80 -11.14 4.76 -13.63
C LEU A 80 -10.14 4.32 -12.55
N PHE A 81 -10.63 3.78 -11.44
CA PHE A 81 -9.79 3.22 -10.39
C PHE A 81 -8.99 2.01 -10.87
N GLY A 82 -9.61 1.13 -11.66
CA GLY A 82 -8.94 0.01 -12.32
C GLY A 82 -7.82 0.49 -13.25
N ILE A 83 -8.05 1.53 -14.06
CA ILE A 83 -7.03 2.14 -14.92
C ILE A 83 -5.86 2.64 -14.08
N PHE A 84 -6.16 3.35 -12.98
CA PHE A 84 -5.13 3.85 -12.08
C PHE A 84 -4.29 2.70 -11.49
N LEU A 85 -4.92 1.64 -10.98
CA LEU A 85 -4.22 0.49 -10.39
C LEU A 85 -3.36 -0.25 -11.43
N VAL A 86 -3.90 -0.52 -12.62
CA VAL A 86 -3.14 -1.18 -13.71
C VAL A 86 -2.00 -0.28 -14.17
N GLY A 87 -2.24 1.02 -14.37
CA GLY A 87 -1.23 1.98 -14.79
C GLY A 87 -0.09 2.07 -13.77
N GLN A 88 -0.41 2.22 -12.49
CA GLN A 88 0.58 2.18 -11.40
C GLN A 88 1.38 0.88 -11.41
N ARG A 89 0.71 -0.26 -11.60
CA ARG A 89 1.38 -1.57 -11.68
C ARG A 89 2.32 -1.67 -12.87
N VAL A 90 1.93 -1.17 -14.04
CA VAL A 90 2.78 -1.15 -15.25
C VAL A 90 4.00 -0.27 -15.02
N VAL A 91 3.81 0.93 -14.45
CA VAL A 91 4.89 1.88 -14.15
C VAL A 91 5.83 1.35 -13.06
N THR A 92 5.36 0.58 -12.09
CA THR A 92 6.20 0.14 -10.96
C THR A 92 6.85 -1.22 -11.18
N MET A 93 6.09 -2.18 -11.71
CA MET A 93 6.48 -3.59 -11.74
C MET A 93 6.78 -4.12 -13.15
N ARG A 94 6.26 -3.49 -14.21
CA ARG A 94 6.34 -4.03 -15.59
C ARG A 94 6.88 -3.02 -16.61
N ARG A 95 7.87 -2.20 -16.25
CA ARG A 95 8.51 -1.29 -17.22
C ARG A 95 9.20 -2.06 -18.35
N ARG A 96 9.82 -3.19 -18.03
CA ARG A 96 10.53 -4.09 -18.96
C ARG A 96 10.17 -5.53 -18.65
N ILE A 97 10.31 -6.40 -19.65
CA ILE A 97 9.98 -7.83 -19.54
C ILE A 97 11.11 -8.58 -18.80
N ASP A 98 10.74 -9.59 -18.02
CA ASP A 98 11.71 -10.50 -17.41
C ASP A 98 12.52 -11.23 -18.50
N ALA A 99 13.85 -11.27 -18.35
CA ALA A 99 14.74 -11.80 -19.38
C ALA A 99 14.52 -11.13 -20.75
N GLU A 100 14.34 -9.80 -20.75
CA GLU A 100 14.14 -8.96 -21.93
C GLU A 100 15.02 -9.34 -23.14
N PRO A 101 16.35 -9.58 -23.00
CA PRO A 101 17.18 -9.97 -24.15
C PRO A 101 16.77 -11.30 -24.78
N PHE A 102 16.31 -12.27 -23.98
CA PHE A 102 15.85 -13.58 -24.47
C PHE A 102 14.45 -13.52 -25.08
N VAL A 103 13.55 -12.73 -24.49
CA VAL A 103 12.17 -12.62 -24.99
C VAL A 103 12.13 -11.80 -26.28
N LEU A 104 12.81 -10.66 -26.33
CA LEU A 104 12.79 -9.78 -27.51
C LEU A 104 13.59 -10.34 -28.70
N THR A 105 14.48 -11.31 -28.48
CA THR A 105 15.17 -12.04 -29.56
C THR A 105 14.38 -13.25 -30.06
N SER A 106 13.47 -13.80 -29.24
CA SER A 106 12.68 -14.98 -29.58
C SER A 106 11.29 -14.67 -30.15
N VAL A 107 10.67 -13.57 -29.72
CA VAL A 107 9.34 -13.14 -30.18
C VAL A 107 9.28 -11.64 -30.47
N SER A 108 8.37 -11.24 -31.35
CA SER A 108 8.15 -9.81 -31.64
C SER A 108 7.63 -9.04 -30.41
N ALA A 109 7.96 -7.75 -30.32
CA ALA A 109 7.47 -6.87 -29.25
C ALA A 109 5.94 -6.87 -29.17
N ARG A 110 5.24 -6.88 -30.31
CA ARG A 110 3.78 -6.99 -30.39
C ARG A 110 3.27 -8.26 -29.71
N THR A 111 3.90 -9.40 -29.97
CA THR A 111 3.52 -10.69 -29.38
C THR A 111 3.71 -10.69 -27.87
N ALA A 112 4.84 -10.16 -27.40
CA ALA A 112 5.14 -10.07 -25.98
C ALA A 112 4.18 -9.10 -25.25
N ALA A 113 3.93 -7.92 -25.83
CA ALA A 113 2.99 -6.94 -25.28
C ALA A 113 1.57 -7.50 -25.19
N GLY A 114 1.10 -8.19 -26.24
CA GLY A 114 -0.19 -8.87 -26.23
C GLY A 114 -0.29 -9.93 -25.13
N GLY A 115 0.77 -10.71 -24.92
CA GLY A 115 0.81 -11.71 -23.85
C GLY A 115 0.76 -11.10 -22.45
N LEU A 116 1.44 -9.97 -22.23
CA LEU A 116 1.37 -9.25 -20.95
C LEU A 116 -0.04 -8.70 -20.67
N VAL A 117 -0.70 -8.13 -21.69
CA VAL A 117 -2.09 -7.64 -21.58
C VAL A 117 -3.02 -8.80 -21.23
N ILE A 118 -2.94 -9.93 -21.96
CA ILE A 118 -3.74 -11.13 -21.66
C ILE A 118 -3.51 -11.61 -20.23
N ALA A 119 -2.25 -11.66 -19.78
CA ALA A 119 -1.92 -12.09 -18.43
C ALA A 119 -2.57 -11.17 -17.38
N GLU A 120 -2.58 -9.86 -17.61
CA GLU A 120 -3.20 -8.90 -16.69
C GLU A 120 -4.73 -8.98 -16.74
N THR A 121 -5.33 -9.19 -17.91
CA THR A 121 -6.77 -9.44 -18.05
C THR A 121 -7.19 -10.68 -17.27
N LEU A 122 -6.43 -11.77 -17.34
CA LEU A 122 -6.69 -12.99 -16.56
C LEU A 122 -6.57 -12.73 -15.05
N ARG A 123 -5.62 -11.89 -14.61
CA ARG A 123 -5.49 -11.50 -13.19
C ARG A 123 -6.72 -10.73 -12.73
N ILE A 124 -7.14 -9.70 -13.46
CA ILE A 124 -8.33 -8.91 -13.10
C ILE A 124 -9.57 -9.81 -13.12
N LEU A 125 -9.74 -10.64 -14.14
CA LEU A 125 -10.88 -11.54 -14.24
C LEU A 125 -10.93 -12.50 -13.04
N ALA A 126 -9.79 -12.99 -12.55
CA ALA A 126 -9.75 -13.83 -11.35
C ALA A 126 -10.33 -13.12 -10.10
N TYR A 127 -10.20 -11.80 -9.98
CA TYR A 127 -10.84 -11.01 -8.93
C TYR A 127 -12.33 -10.76 -9.17
N LEU A 128 -12.75 -10.67 -10.43
CA LEU A 128 -14.14 -10.42 -10.80
C LEU A 128 -15.01 -11.69 -10.88
N ILE A 129 -14.41 -12.89 -10.86
CA ILE A 129 -15.17 -14.16 -10.88
C ILE A 129 -16.18 -14.25 -9.72
N PRO A 130 -15.82 -14.02 -8.43
CA PRO A 130 -16.78 -14.12 -7.34
C PRO A 130 -18.01 -13.19 -7.48
N PRO A 131 -17.86 -11.86 -7.69
CA PRO A 131 -19.02 -11.00 -7.89
C PRO A 131 -19.75 -11.26 -9.21
N GLY A 132 -19.05 -11.68 -10.27
CA GLY A 132 -19.66 -12.05 -11.54
C GLY A 132 -20.54 -13.30 -11.45
N LEU A 133 -20.10 -14.32 -10.70
CA LEU A 133 -20.91 -15.51 -10.42
C LEU A 133 -22.14 -15.17 -9.59
N LEU A 134 -21.99 -14.31 -8.57
CA LEU A 134 -23.11 -13.81 -7.79
C LEU A 134 -24.14 -13.13 -8.71
N LEU A 135 -23.71 -12.13 -9.48
CA LEU A 135 -24.61 -11.38 -10.38
C LEU A 135 -25.28 -12.30 -11.42
N THR A 136 -24.54 -13.27 -11.96
CA THR A 136 -25.10 -14.28 -12.87
C THR A 136 -26.17 -15.12 -12.17
N GLY A 137 -25.91 -15.56 -10.94
CA GLY A 137 -26.87 -16.29 -10.11
C GLY A 137 -28.13 -15.48 -9.84
N VAL A 138 -28.00 -14.18 -9.53
CA VAL A 138 -29.14 -13.27 -9.39
C VAL A 138 -29.98 -13.23 -10.69
N CYS A 139 -29.34 -13.05 -11.85
CA CYS A 139 -30.07 -12.98 -13.12
C CYS A 139 -30.88 -14.27 -13.42
N VAL A 140 -30.27 -15.44 -13.16
CA VAL A 140 -30.86 -16.73 -13.52
C VAL A 140 -31.90 -17.19 -12.50
N VAL A 141 -31.57 -17.11 -11.21
CA VAL A 141 -32.41 -17.65 -10.13
C VAL A 141 -33.49 -16.66 -9.72
N LEU A 142 -33.14 -15.38 -9.56
CA LEU A 142 -34.06 -14.37 -9.04
C LEU A 142 -34.93 -13.77 -10.14
N PHE A 143 -34.32 -13.40 -11.26
CA PHE A 143 -35.02 -12.78 -12.40
C PHE A 143 -35.47 -13.79 -13.47
N GLY A 144 -35.19 -15.09 -13.29
CA GLY A 144 -35.64 -16.16 -14.20
C GLY A 144 -35.10 -16.07 -15.63
N SER A 145 -34.03 -15.28 -15.87
CA SER A 145 -33.57 -14.98 -17.22
C SER A 145 -32.28 -15.73 -17.56
N PRO A 146 -32.32 -16.70 -18.50
CA PRO A 146 -31.14 -17.47 -18.89
C PRO A 146 -30.12 -16.62 -19.67
N ALA A 147 -30.53 -15.47 -20.22
CA ALA A 147 -29.62 -14.56 -20.92
C ALA A 147 -28.48 -14.04 -20.02
N GLY A 148 -28.72 -13.98 -18.69
CA GLY A 148 -27.70 -13.63 -17.70
C GLY A 148 -26.46 -14.53 -17.72
N LEU A 149 -26.60 -15.81 -18.12
CA LEU A 149 -25.47 -16.76 -18.25
C LEU A 149 -24.41 -16.31 -19.27
N VAL A 150 -24.79 -15.48 -20.24
CA VAL A 150 -23.89 -14.99 -21.29
C VAL A 150 -23.59 -13.51 -21.12
N LEU A 151 -24.62 -12.69 -20.89
CA LEU A 151 -24.48 -11.23 -20.87
C LEU A 151 -23.62 -10.74 -19.70
N VAL A 152 -23.76 -11.34 -18.50
CA VAL A 152 -22.96 -10.95 -17.33
C VAL A 152 -21.48 -11.30 -17.52
N PRO A 153 -21.09 -12.53 -17.93
CA PRO A 153 -19.70 -12.81 -18.26
C PRO A 153 -19.13 -11.95 -19.38
N VAL A 154 -19.89 -11.68 -20.45
CA VAL A 154 -19.44 -10.82 -21.55
C VAL A 154 -19.19 -9.39 -21.07
N ALA A 155 -20.11 -8.81 -20.29
CA ALA A 155 -19.95 -7.50 -19.67
C ALA A 155 -18.70 -7.46 -18.76
N THR A 156 -18.50 -8.50 -17.95
CA THR A 156 -17.34 -8.66 -17.06
C THR A 156 -16.02 -8.68 -17.85
N VAL A 157 -15.97 -9.43 -18.95
CA VAL A 157 -14.79 -9.52 -19.82
C VAL A 157 -14.51 -8.19 -20.52
N PHE A 158 -15.54 -7.49 -21.02
CA PHE A 158 -15.36 -6.17 -21.62
C PHE A 158 -14.85 -5.15 -20.60
N PHE A 159 -15.45 -5.12 -19.41
CA PHE A 159 -14.99 -4.26 -18.33
C PHE A 159 -13.53 -4.53 -17.98
N ALA A 160 -13.18 -5.80 -17.69
CA ALA A 160 -11.80 -6.17 -17.34
C ALA A 160 -10.81 -5.84 -18.46
N SER A 161 -11.15 -6.14 -19.72
CA SER A 161 -10.25 -5.92 -20.86
C SER A 161 -10.01 -4.44 -21.11
N THR A 162 -11.06 -3.60 -21.04
CA THR A 162 -10.93 -2.15 -21.22
C THR A 162 -10.14 -1.49 -20.09
N VAL A 163 -10.34 -1.91 -18.84
CA VAL A 163 -9.51 -1.49 -17.69
C VAL A 163 -8.04 -1.79 -17.96
N VAL A 164 -7.71 -3.03 -18.35
CA VAL A 164 -6.32 -3.44 -18.59
C VAL A 164 -5.71 -2.66 -19.74
N VAL A 165 -6.42 -2.52 -20.86
CA VAL A 165 -5.88 -1.87 -22.05
C VAL A 165 -5.68 -0.38 -21.80
N ALA A 166 -6.68 0.32 -21.26
CA ALA A 166 -6.55 1.75 -20.94
C ALA A 166 -5.49 1.99 -19.85
N GLY A 167 -5.49 1.20 -18.78
CA GLY A 167 -4.50 1.27 -17.71
C GLY A 167 -3.08 1.00 -18.19
N SER A 168 -2.89 -0.02 -19.04
CA SER A 168 -1.58 -0.35 -19.59
C SER A 168 -1.08 0.72 -20.55
N ALA A 169 -1.94 1.28 -21.41
CA ALA A 169 -1.60 2.38 -22.29
C ALA A 169 -1.12 3.61 -21.48
N CYS A 170 -1.89 4.01 -20.46
CA CYS A 170 -1.51 5.10 -19.55
C CYS A 170 -0.18 4.78 -18.83
N GLY A 171 -0.03 3.56 -18.32
CA GLY A 171 1.17 3.13 -17.62
C GLY A 171 2.43 3.16 -18.49
N TYR A 172 2.35 2.64 -19.73
CA TYR A 172 3.47 2.69 -20.66
C TYR A 172 3.77 4.12 -21.14
N ALA A 173 2.75 4.97 -21.29
CA ALA A 173 2.95 6.38 -21.64
C ALA A 173 3.74 7.10 -20.53
N VAL A 174 3.36 6.90 -19.27
CA VAL A 174 4.09 7.44 -18.11
C VAL A 174 5.50 6.84 -18.04
N ALA A 175 5.66 5.53 -18.26
CA ALA A 175 6.97 4.89 -18.25
C ALA A 175 7.90 5.44 -19.34
N LEU A 176 7.37 5.70 -20.54
CA LEU A 176 8.11 6.32 -21.64
C LEU A 176 8.47 7.77 -21.34
N LEU A 177 7.56 8.54 -20.74
CA LEU A 177 7.80 9.92 -20.32
C LEU A 177 8.91 9.97 -19.26
N VAL A 178 8.90 9.03 -18.31
CA VAL A 178 9.99 8.83 -17.34
C VAL A 178 11.28 8.39 -18.03
N ALA A 179 11.25 7.65 -19.14
CA ALA A 179 12.47 7.23 -19.84
C ALA A 179 13.08 8.34 -20.73
N THR A 180 12.24 9.25 -21.23
CA THR A 180 12.59 10.24 -22.27
C THR A 180 12.77 11.67 -21.75
N SER A 181 12.22 12.02 -20.59
CA SER A 181 12.27 13.39 -20.07
C SER A 181 13.25 13.53 -18.90
N PRO A 182 14.34 14.32 -19.03
CA PRO A 182 15.28 14.58 -17.93
C PRO A 182 14.59 15.20 -16.71
N PHE A 183 13.62 16.09 -16.94
CA PHE A 183 12.85 16.75 -15.88
C PHE A 183 12.03 15.74 -15.07
N VAL A 184 11.36 14.81 -15.75
CA VAL A 184 10.53 13.80 -15.08
C VAL A 184 11.37 12.75 -14.38
N VAL A 185 12.51 12.33 -14.94
CA VAL A 185 13.46 11.46 -14.22
C VAL A 185 13.90 12.12 -12.91
N ARG A 186 14.27 13.41 -12.97
CA ARG A 186 14.74 14.18 -11.82
C ARG A 186 13.67 14.29 -10.73
N HIS A 187 12.41 14.50 -11.10
CA HIS A 187 11.29 14.70 -10.17
C HIS A 187 10.34 13.50 -10.04
N LYS A 188 10.75 12.30 -10.48
CA LYS A 188 9.86 11.13 -10.59
C LYS A 188 9.15 10.78 -9.29
N THR A 189 9.80 10.99 -8.15
CA THR A 189 9.24 10.71 -6.82
C THR A 189 8.16 11.73 -6.48
N VAL A 190 8.44 13.03 -6.63
CA VAL A 190 7.47 14.10 -6.34
C VAL A 190 6.26 14.01 -7.27
N LEU A 191 6.49 13.91 -8.58
CA LEU A 191 5.43 13.77 -9.57
C LEU A 191 4.61 12.49 -9.37
N GLY A 192 5.27 11.36 -9.07
CA GLY A 192 4.61 10.10 -8.76
C GLY A 192 3.74 10.19 -7.51
N THR A 193 4.25 10.80 -6.43
CA THR A 193 3.48 11.00 -5.19
C THR A 193 2.29 11.92 -5.40
N ILE A 194 2.44 13.05 -6.11
CA ILE A 194 1.34 13.96 -6.43
C ILE A 194 0.29 13.26 -7.30
N ALA A 195 0.71 12.55 -8.36
CA ALA A 195 -0.20 11.83 -9.24
C ALA A 195 -0.96 10.73 -8.49
N SER A 196 -0.30 10.00 -7.58
CA SER A 196 -0.95 9.00 -6.74
C SER A 196 -1.91 9.62 -5.73
N LEU A 197 -1.56 10.76 -5.13
CA LEU A 197 -2.43 11.48 -4.19
C LEU A 197 -3.68 12.02 -4.90
N LEU A 198 -3.52 12.60 -6.09
CA LEU A 198 -4.63 13.09 -6.91
C LEU A 198 -5.51 11.94 -7.42
N GLY A 199 -4.89 10.85 -7.89
CA GLY A 199 -5.63 9.67 -8.37
C GLY A 199 -6.43 8.98 -7.26
N MET A 200 -5.78 8.69 -6.13
CA MET A 200 -6.42 8.03 -4.99
C MET A 200 -7.35 8.97 -4.22
N GLY A 201 -6.91 10.19 -3.92
CA GLY A 201 -7.71 11.20 -3.22
C GLY A 201 -8.92 11.62 -4.04
N GLY A 202 -8.76 11.84 -5.34
CA GLY A 202 -9.87 12.10 -6.27
C GLY A 202 -10.87 10.95 -6.27
N TYR A 203 -10.42 9.69 -6.38
CA TYR A 203 -11.30 8.52 -6.31
C TYR A 203 -12.12 8.50 -5.01
N PHE A 204 -11.50 8.73 -3.85
CA PHE A 204 -12.21 8.74 -2.58
C PHE A 204 -13.23 9.87 -2.43
N LEU A 205 -12.96 11.06 -3.00
CA LEU A 205 -13.92 12.17 -3.00
C LEU A 205 -15.21 11.83 -3.76
N PHE A 206 -15.13 11.04 -4.84
CA PHE A 206 -16.32 10.57 -5.56
C PHE A 206 -16.95 9.33 -4.92
N LEU A 207 -16.13 8.46 -4.30
CA LEU A 207 -16.64 7.27 -3.61
C LEU A 207 -17.51 7.65 -2.41
N PHE A 208 -17.14 8.73 -1.71
CA PHE A 208 -17.81 9.22 -0.51
C PHE A 208 -18.33 10.65 -0.74
N PRO A 209 -19.52 10.80 -1.36
CA PRO A 209 -20.10 12.11 -1.70
C PRO A 209 -20.39 12.98 -0.47
N GLU A 210 -20.37 12.42 0.74
CA GLU A 210 -20.47 13.15 2.02
C GLU A 210 -19.34 14.19 2.19
N PHE A 211 -18.18 13.99 1.57
CA PHE A 211 -17.01 14.87 1.72
C PHE A 211 -16.79 15.89 0.59
N GLY A 212 -17.59 15.82 -0.47
CA GLY A 212 -17.36 16.64 -1.66
C GLY A 212 -18.66 17.02 -2.34
N PRO A 213 -18.67 18.08 -3.16
CA PRO A 213 -19.87 18.46 -3.93
C PRO A 213 -20.17 17.49 -5.08
N PHE A 214 -19.47 16.37 -5.17
CA PHE A 214 -19.41 15.52 -6.36
C PHE A 214 -20.12 14.19 -6.12
N ASP A 215 -21.18 13.94 -6.88
CA ASP A 215 -21.89 12.66 -6.88
C ASP A 215 -21.36 11.72 -7.97
N GLN A 216 -21.43 10.42 -7.72
CA GLN A 216 -21.01 9.36 -8.64
C GLN A 216 -21.78 9.42 -9.97
N SER A 217 -23.03 9.89 -9.94
CA SER A 217 -23.87 10.10 -11.12
C SER A 217 -23.24 11.02 -12.17
N SER A 218 -22.28 11.87 -11.78
CA SER A 218 -21.49 12.73 -12.69
C SER A 218 -20.73 11.93 -13.75
N PHE A 219 -20.48 10.63 -13.51
CA PHE A 219 -19.81 9.73 -14.45
C PHE A 219 -20.77 8.84 -15.25
N ALA A 220 -22.09 8.96 -15.05
CA ALA A 220 -23.08 8.09 -15.71
C ALA A 220 -23.13 8.24 -17.25
N TRP A 221 -22.59 9.35 -17.77
CA TRP A 221 -22.52 9.62 -19.21
C TRP A 221 -21.41 8.84 -19.92
N LEU A 222 -20.43 8.29 -19.17
CA LEU A 222 -19.35 7.51 -19.77
C LEU A 222 -19.89 6.20 -20.34
N PRO A 223 -19.63 5.87 -21.63
CA PRO A 223 -20.13 4.64 -22.25
C PRO A 223 -19.69 3.36 -21.55
N ILE A 224 -18.60 3.41 -20.79
CA ILE A 224 -18.12 2.27 -20.01
C ILE A 224 -19.03 1.95 -18.82
N GLY A 225 -19.71 2.95 -18.25
CA GLY A 225 -20.72 2.75 -17.21
C GLY A 225 -21.95 2.01 -17.74
N TRP A 226 -22.21 2.10 -19.05
CA TRP A 226 -23.32 1.40 -19.71
C TRP A 226 -23.07 -0.10 -19.88
N VAL A 227 -21.87 -0.61 -19.53
CA VAL A 227 -21.61 -2.05 -19.43
C VAL A 227 -22.53 -2.71 -18.38
N VAL A 228 -22.99 -1.94 -17.38
CA VAL A 228 -24.03 -2.37 -16.45
C VAL A 228 -25.35 -2.61 -17.17
N ASP A 229 -25.75 -1.74 -18.09
CA ASP A 229 -26.98 -1.92 -18.87
C ASP A 229 -26.91 -3.16 -19.77
N LEU A 230 -25.71 -3.52 -20.27
CA LEU A 230 -25.48 -4.78 -20.98
C LEU A 230 -25.66 -6.00 -20.08
N ALA A 231 -25.19 -5.94 -18.83
CA ALA A 231 -25.41 -7.01 -17.85
C ALA A 231 -26.88 -7.13 -17.45
N LEU A 232 -27.56 -6.00 -17.24
CA LEU A 232 -28.98 -5.92 -16.86
C LEU A 232 -29.94 -6.25 -18.00
N ALA A 233 -29.52 -6.13 -19.27
CA ALA A 233 -30.30 -6.70 -20.37
C ALA A 233 -30.56 -8.20 -20.17
N GLY A 234 -29.72 -8.87 -19.37
CA GLY A 234 -29.89 -10.26 -18.96
C GLY A 234 -30.87 -10.49 -17.80
N THR A 235 -31.50 -9.48 -17.21
CA THR A 235 -32.48 -9.63 -16.10
C THR A 235 -33.92 -9.34 -16.50
N GLY A 236 -34.19 -8.88 -17.72
CA GLY A 236 -35.53 -8.48 -18.16
C GLY A 236 -36.00 -7.13 -17.60
N LEU A 237 -35.17 -6.45 -16.80
CA LEU A 237 -35.43 -5.09 -16.34
C LEU A 237 -35.46 -4.12 -17.53
N THR A 238 -36.22 -3.03 -17.37
CA THR A 238 -36.32 -1.99 -18.40
C THR A 238 -34.95 -1.34 -18.66
N THR A 239 -34.40 -1.59 -19.85
CA THR A 239 -33.12 -1.03 -20.30
C THR A 239 -33.30 -0.26 -21.61
N VAL A 240 -32.40 0.69 -21.87
CA VAL A 240 -32.46 1.51 -23.09
C VAL A 240 -31.54 0.89 -24.15
N PRO A 241 -32.05 0.45 -25.32
CA PRO A 241 -31.24 -0.34 -26.23
C PRO A 241 -29.97 0.33 -26.78
N ILE A 242 -30.00 1.65 -26.94
CA ILE A 242 -28.85 2.41 -27.41
C ILE A 242 -27.63 2.31 -26.47
N ARG A 243 -27.86 2.05 -25.18
CA ARG A 243 -26.80 2.05 -24.16
C ARG A 243 -25.96 0.79 -24.17
N TRP A 244 -26.56 -0.39 -24.37
CA TRP A 244 -25.77 -1.62 -24.52
C TRP A 244 -24.97 -1.62 -25.83
N LEU A 245 -25.54 -1.05 -26.92
CA LEU A 245 -24.78 -0.81 -28.15
C LEU A 245 -23.61 0.14 -27.91
N GLY A 246 -23.83 1.25 -27.22
CA GLY A 246 -22.79 2.20 -26.85
C GLY A 246 -21.70 1.58 -25.98
N ALA A 247 -22.04 0.68 -25.06
CA ALA A 247 -21.08 -0.06 -24.24
C ALA A 247 -20.20 -0.99 -25.08
N ILE A 248 -20.79 -1.72 -26.03
CA ILE A 248 -20.07 -2.64 -26.93
C ILE A 248 -19.14 -1.84 -27.86
N VAL A 249 -19.67 -0.80 -28.52
CA VAL A 249 -18.90 0.03 -29.45
C VAL A 249 -17.80 0.78 -28.71
N GLY A 250 -18.11 1.39 -27.56
CA GLY A 250 -17.14 2.08 -26.72
C GLY A 250 -16.03 1.14 -26.25
N SER A 251 -16.37 -0.06 -25.79
CA SER A 251 -15.37 -1.07 -25.40
C SER A 251 -14.51 -1.50 -26.58
N ALA A 252 -15.10 -1.74 -27.76
CA ALA A 252 -14.36 -2.11 -28.97
C ALA A 252 -13.37 -1.02 -29.39
N VAL A 253 -13.79 0.26 -29.34
CA VAL A 253 -12.92 1.41 -29.64
C VAL A 253 -11.76 1.49 -28.65
N VAL A 254 -12.01 1.37 -27.34
CA VAL A 254 -10.96 1.37 -26.31
C VAL A 254 -9.97 0.23 -26.52
N LEU A 255 -10.45 -0.98 -26.79
CA LEU A 255 -9.59 -2.14 -27.02
C LEU A 255 -8.74 -2.00 -28.28
N PHE A 256 -9.32 -1.49 -29.37
CA PHE A 256 -8.61 -1.30 -30.63
C PHE A 256 -7.56 -0.19 -30.53
N VAL A 257 -7.99 1.02 -30.15
CA VAL A 257 -7.10 2.19 -30.05
C VAL A 257 -6.04 1.97 -28.98
N GLY A 258 -6.44 1.45 -27.81
CA GLY A 258 -5.51 1.16 -26.73
C GLY A 258 -4.55 0.03 -27.06
N GLY A 259 -4.98 -1.01 -27.78
CA GLY A 259 -4.11 -2.08 -28.26
C GLY A 259 -3.01 -1.57 -29.19
N VAL A 260 -3.36 -0.75 -30.19
CA VAL A 260 -2.39 -0.09 -31.09
C VAL A 260 -1.46 0.84 -30.31
N THR A 261 -2.00 1.58 -29.33
CA THR A 261 -1.22 2.48 -28.49
C THR A 261 -0.21 1.72 -27.62
N ILE A 262 -0.61 0.62 -27.00
CA ILE A 262 0.29 -0.25 -26.21
C ILE A 262 1.40 -0.81 -27.08
N GLU A 263 1.09 -1.29 -28.30
CA GLU A 263 2.11 -1.81 -29.23
C GLU A 263 3.17 -0.75 -29.54
N ARG A 264 2.74 0.48 -29.86
CA ARG A 264 3.66 1.59 -30.15
C ARG A 264 4.48 1.99 -28.93
N LEU A 265 3.83 2.17 -27.78
CA LEU A 265 4.50 2.60 -26.55
C LEU A 265 5.49 1.57 -26.03
N THR A 266 5.15 0.28 -26.07
CA THR A 266 6.06 -0.80 -25.62
C THR A 266 7.25 -0.94 -26.55
N THR A 267 7.05 -0.87 -27.86
CA THR A 267 8.14 -0.87 -28.83
C THR A 267 9.09 0.30 -28.58
N MET A 268 8.58 1.53 -28.42
CA MET A 268 9.42 2.68 -28.09
C MET A 268 10.16 2.49 -26.75
N LEU A 269 9.46 2.03 -25.72
CA LEU A 269 10.01 1.90 -24.36
C LEU A 269 11.10 0.82 -24.24
N TRP A 270 10.97 -0.29 -24.96
CA TRP A 270 11.91 -1.41 -24.86
C TRP A 270 13.16 -1.20 -25.70
N PHE A 271 13.05 -0.45 -26.81
CA PHE A 271 14.19 -0.18 -27.70
C PHE A 271 14.87 1.18 -27.46
N ILE A 272 14.36 2.00 -26.53
CA ILE A 272 15.03 3.25 -26.16
C ILE A 272 16.08 3.04 -25.06
N GLU A 273 17.19 3.76 -25.19
CA GLU A 273 18.16 3.90 -24.10
C GLU A 273 17.64 4.97 -23.12
N PRO A 274 17.35 4.61 -21.86
CA PRO A 274 16.76 5.54 -20.91
C PRO A 274 17.77 6.61 -20.49
N ILE A 275 17.30 7.86 -20.36
CA ILE A 275 18.14 8.96 -19.88
C ILE A 275 18.56 8.71 -18.42
N SER A 276 19.86 8.66 -18.16
CA SER A 276 20.42 8.59 -16.80
C SER A 276 20.96 9.96 -16.38
N VAL A 277 20.39 10.54 -15.31
CA VAL A 277 20.78 11.88 -14.83
C VAL A 277 22.01 11.78 -13.91
N GLY A 278 23.06 11.08 -14.34
CA GLY A 278 24.18 10.71 -13.45
C GLY A 278 25.59 10.82 -14.01
N SER A 279 25.79 11.05 -15.31
CA SER A 279 27.12 10.97 -15.93
C SER A 279 27.57 12.21 -16.72
N ASP A 280 26.68 13.13 -17.09
CA ASP A 280 27.02 14.15 -18.11
C ASP A 280 27.35 15.55 -17.58
N GLU A 281 27.29 15.79 -16.27
CA GLU A 281 27.53 17.14 -15.73
C GLU A 281 29.02 17.48 -15.52
N THR A 282 29.96 16.66 -16.02
CA THR A 282 31.42 16.92 -15.91
C THR A 282 32.23 16.85 -17.21
N VAL A 283 31.60 16.74 -18.38
CA VAL A 283 32.33 16.84 -19.66
C VAL A 283 31.99 18.16 -20.36
N THR A 284 32.34 19.27 -19.72
CA THR A 284 32.57 20.55 -20.39
C THR A 284 34.05 20.88 -20.32
N GLY A 285 34.84 20.09 -21.05
CA GLY A 285 36.22 20.35 -21.39
C GLY A 285 36.37 20.29 -22.89
N THR A 286 36.15 21.44 -23.54
CA THR A 286 36.69 21.88 -24.82
C THR A 286 37.35 20.83 -25.72
N GLY A 287 36.68 20.53 -26.84
CA GLY A 287 37.29 19.82 -27.95
C GLY A 287 38.41 20.64 -28.58
N THR A 288 39.62 20.11 -28.50
CA THR A 288 40.69 20.25 -29.51
C THR A 288 41.71 19.15 -29.24
N ASP A 289 42.20 18.58 -30.33
CA ASP A 289 43.36 17.68 -30.47
C ASP A 289 43.10 16.17 -30.35
N THR A 290 42.64 15.63 -31.48
CA THR A 290 43.10 14.35 -32.03
C THR A 290 44.63 14.26 -32.03
N ASP A 291 45.16 13.06 -31.74
CA ASP A 291 46.59 12.64 -31.79
C ASP A 291 47.41 12.67 -30.49
N ARG A 292 46.93 12.02 -29.41
CA ARG A 292 47.80 11.32 -28.44
C ARG A 292 47.11 10.08 -27.84
N ALA A 293 46.73 9.12 -28.67
CA ALA A 293 46.26 7.81 -28.23
C ALA A 293 47.37 6.75 -28.40
N ALA A 294 48.41 6.82 -27.57
CA ALA A 294 49.40 5.73 -27.47
C ALA A 294 50.17 5.65 -26.13
N ASP A 295 50.16 6.68 -25.26
CA ASP A 295 50.97 6.66 -24.02
C ASP A 295 50.17 6.64 -22.70
N ASP A 296 48.83 6.62 -22.74
CA ASP A 296 48.01 6.70 -21.52
C ASP A 296 47.51 5.34 -20.99
N ALA A 297 48.13 4.24 -21.41
CA ALA A 297 47.86 2.90 -20.86
C ALA A 297 48.47 2.67 -19.46
N SER A 298 49.21 3.65 -18.93
CA SER A 298 49.87 3.56 -17.61
C SER A 298 49.23 4.43 -16.53
N ALA A 299 48.08 5.05 -16.81
CA ALA A 299 47.32 5.83 -15.84
C ALA A 299 45.88 5.29 -15.69
N VAL A 300 45.74 4.02 -15.27
CA VAL A 300 44.55 3.62 -14.48
C VAL A 300 44.71 4.23 -13.09
N GLY A 301 44.72 5.56 -13.05
CA GLY A 301 44.60 6.34 -11.84
C GLY A 301 43.20 6.09 -11.32
N THR A 302 43.14 5.48 -10.14
CA THR A 302 41.97 5.35 -9.28
C THR A 302 41.34 6.74 -9.13
N ALA A 303 40.45 7.13 -10.04
CA ALA A 303 39.65 8.33 -9.87
C ALA A 303 38.94 8.15 -8.52
N PRO A 304 39.19 8.99 -7.50
CA PRO A 304 38.58 8.80 -6.21
C PRO A 304 37.08 8.87 -6.44
N PHE A 305 36.35 7.79 -6.14
CA PHE A 305 34.89 7.86 -6.06
C PHE A 305 34.56 9.13 -5.27
N PRO A 306 33.83 10.10 -5.86
CA PRO A 306 33.59 11.37 -5.20
C PRO A 306 33.05 11.05 -3.82
N ARG A 307 33.74 11.55 -2.77
CA ARG A 307 33.42 11.20 -1.38
C ARG A 307 31.93 11.42 -1.06
N ASP A 308 31.20 12.18 -1.86
CA ASP A 308 29.78 12.49 -1.74
C ASP A 308 28.82 11.86 -2.77
N ALA A 309 29.24 10.85 -3.55
CA ALA A 309 28.36 10.17 -4.50
C ALA A 309 27.05 9.64 -3.86
N LEU A 310 27.11 9.15 -2.62
CA LEU A 310 25.95 8.69 -1.88
C LEU A 310 25.02 9.84 -1.44
N ALA A 311 25.59 10.97 -1.03
CA ALA A 311 24.81 12.17 -0.69
C ALA A 311 24.10 12.72 -1.94
N THR A 312 24.78 12.74 -3.09
CA THR A 312 24.19 13.10 -4.38
C THR A 312 23.07 12.14 -4.79
N ALA A 313 23.23 10.83 -4.54
CA ALA A 313 22.20 9.83 -4.88
C ALA A 313 20.91 9.96 -4.03
N VAL A 314 21.02 10.53 -2.83
CA VAL A 314 19.88 10.73 -1.91
C VAL A 314 19.19 12.08 -2.11
N ALA A 315 19.82 13.01 -2.83
CA ALA A 315 19.23 14.31 -3.16
C ALA A 315 17.80 14.16 -3.76
N PRO A 316 16.85 15.04 -3.36
CA PRO A 316 17.04 16.27 -2.59
C PRO A 316 17.02 16.11 -1.06
N LEU A 317 16.90 14.88 -0.53
CA LEU A 317 16.85 14.67 0.92
C LEU A 317 18.23 14.98 1.54
N PHE A 318 18.26 15.96 2.45
CA PHE A 318 19.49 16.39 3.11
C PHE A 318 19.69 15.65 4.43
N VAL A 319 20.84 15.00 4.57
CA VAL A 319 21.29 14.47 5.87
C VAL A 319 22.32 15.43 6.47
N PRO A 320 22.12 15.94 7.70
CA PRO A 320 22.98 16.97 8.29
C PRO A 320 24.46 16.58 8.31
N ARG A 321 25.32 17.49 7.83
CA ARG A 321 26.79 17.29 7.81
C ARG A 321 27.44 17.33 9.20
N MET A 322 26.74 17.87 10.21
CA MET A 322 27.21 17.92 11.61
C MET A 322 27.26 16.55 12.29
N LEU A 323 26.64 15.53 11.69
CA LEU A 323 26.67 14.16 12.20
C LEU A 323 27.97 13.45 11.82
N SER A 324 28.37 12.45 12.60
CA SER A 324 29.53 11.63 12.26
C SER A 324 29.34 10.97 10.90
N THR A 325 30.43 10.90 10.12
CA THR A 325 30.42 10.33 8.78
C THR A 325 29.76 8.94 8.71
N PRO A 326 30.02 8.01 9.64
CA PRO A 326 29.40 6.68 9.56
C PRO A 326 27.90 6.71 9.80
N THR A 327 27.43 7.49 10.79
CA THR A 327 25.98 7.72 11.03
C THR A 327 25.30 8.26 9.78
N ARG A 328 25.92 9.27 9.15
CA ARG A 328 25.40 9.92 7.95
C ARG A 328 25.32 8.93 6.78
N ARG A 329 26.38 8.16 6.54
CA ARG A 329 26.44 7.19 5.43
C ARG A 329 25.43 6.06 5.60
N VAL A 330 25.23 5.55 6.82
CA VAL A 330 24.17 4.57 7.10
C VAL A 330 22.79 5.17 6.81
N ALA A 331 22.52 6.40 7.26
CA ALA A 331 21.24 7.07 7.01
C ALA A 331 20.98 7.30 5.51
N GLU A 332 21.97 7.85 4.79
CA GLU A 332 21.90 8.05 3.34
C GLU A 332 21.67 6.71 2.61
N TRP A 333 22.36 5.65 3.01
CA TRP A 333 22.23 4.32 2.44
C TRP A 333 20.84 3.72 2.65
N VAL A 334 20.29 3.85 3.86
CA VAL A 334 18.94 3.39 4.21
C VAL A 334 17.89 4.12 3.37
N ILE A 335 17.99 5.45 3.24
CA ILE A 335 17.09 6.23 2.39
C ILE A 335 17.19 5.78 0.92
N LEU A 336 18.41 5.59 0.41
CA LEU A 336 18.63 5.14 -0.96
C LEU A 336 18.05 3.74 -1.19
N ARG A 337 18.23 2.83 -0.23
CA ARG A 337 17.70 1.46 -0.27
C ARG A 337 16.17 1.46 -0.31
N THR A 338 15.51 2.22 0.58
CA THR A 338 14.05 2.35 0.59
C THR A 338 13.52 2.99 -0.70
N ARG A 339 14.23 3.98 -1.26
CA ARG A 339 13.87 4.61 -2.55
C ARG A 339 14.04 3.65 -3.74
N ARG A 340 15.04 2.78 -3.72
CA ARG A 340 15.33 1.82 -4.80
C ARG A 340 14.43 0.59 -4.75
N ASP A 341 13.98 0.19 -3.57
CA ASP A 341 13.13 -0.99 -3.36
C ASP A 341 11.90 -0.67 -2.48
N PRO A 342 10.96 0.17 -2.97
CA PRO A 342 9.77 0.58 -2.21
C PRO A 342 8.81 -0.58 -1.97
N ASN A 343 8.94 -1.69 -2.72
CA ASN A 343 8.12 -2.90 -2.55
C ASN A 343 8.29 -3.52 -1.16
N ARG A 344 9.39 -3.24 -0.47
CA ARG A 344 9.54 -3.55 0.95
C ARG A 344 8.38 -2.95 1.73
N LEU A 345 8.01 -1.71 1.51
CA LEU A 345 6.96 -1.02 2.28
C LEU A 345 5.55 -1.60 2.10
N THR A 346 5.32 -2.48 1.12
CA THR A 346 4.01 -3.13 0.95
C THR A 346 3.59 -3.95 2.17
N PHE A 347 4.53 -4.42 3.02
CA PHE A 347 4.14 -5.11 4.26
C PHE A 347 3.38 -4.19 5.23
N LEU A 348 3.62 -2.87 5.19
CA LEU A 348 2.93 -1.89 6.04
C LEU A 348 1.49 -1.68 5.62
N MET A 349 1.22 -1.83 4.32
CA MET A 349 -0.12 -1.66 3.77
C MET A 349 -1.08 -2.69 4.36
N ILE A 350 -0.62 -3.90 4.70
CA ILE A 350 -1.46 -4.96 5.26
C ILE A 350 -2.15 -4.51 6.57
N PRO A 351 -1.42 -4.20 7.65
CA PRO A 351 -2.02 -3.69 8.88
C PRO A 351 -2.71 -2.34 8.69
N LEU A 352 -2.16 -1.45 7.85
CA LEU A 352 -2.77 -0.14 7.60
C LEU A 352 -4.15 -0.26 6.96
N PHE A 353 -4.32 -1.13 5.96
CA PHE A 353 -5.63 -1.39 5.37
C PHE A 353 -6.52 -2.16 6.35
N ALA A 354 -6.05 -3.26 6.92
CA ALA A 354 -6.89 -4.12 7.77
C ALA A 354 -7.46 -3.37 9.00
N ILE A 355 -6.62 -2.59 9.69
CA ILE A 355 -7.00 -1.87 10.91
C ILE A 355 -7.53 -0.48 10.54
N GLY A 356 -6.84 0.23 9.66
CA GLY A 356 -7.22 1.59 9.27
C GLY A 356 -8.59 1.62 8.58
N SER A 357 -8.93 0.65 7.73
CA SER A 357 -10.27 0.60 7.13
C SER A 357 -11.35 0.38 8.17
N ALA A 358 -11.12 -0.45 9.19
CA ALA A 358 -12.09 -0.69 10.26
C ALA A 358 -12.33 0.59 11.08
N VAL A 359 -11.26 1.31 11.45
CA VAL A 359 -11.37 2.55 12.21
C VAL A 359 -12.06 3.65 11.39
N VAL A 360 -11.68 3.81 10.12
CA VAL A 360 -12.34 4.78 9.22
C VAL A 360 -13.81 4.43 9.03
N ASN A 361 -14.13 3.16 8.82
CA ASN A 361 -15.52 2.72 8.68
C ASN A 361 -16.36 2.98 9.95
N ILE A 362 -15.80 2.77 11.14
CA ILE A 362 -16.46 3.13 12.40
C ILE A 362 -16.69 4.64 12.48
N ALA A 363 -15.67 5.45 12.15
CA ALA A 363 -15.79 6.91 12.15
C ALA A 363 -16.85 7.41 11.16
N MET A 364 -16.95 6.78 9.99
CA MET A 364 -17.99 7.06 9.00
C MET A 364 -19.40 6.73 9.50
N GLN A 365 -19.59 5.53 10.05
CA GLN A 365 -20.90 5.10 10.55
C GLN A 365 -21.40 5.93 11.74
N SER A 366 -20.47 6.54 12.48
CA SER A 366 -20.77 7.38 13.64
C SER A 366 -20.75 8.89 13.34
N ASP A 367 -20.61 9.28 12.07
CA ASP A 367 -20.47 10.69 11.63
C ASP A 367 -19.44 11.47 12.47
N SER A 368 -18.35 10.79 12.84
CA SER A 368 -17.36 11.25 13.82
C SER A 368 -15.98 11.40 13.18
N ILE A 369 -15.92 11.69 11.89
CA ILE A 369 -14.67 11.70 11.12
C ILE A 369 -13.81 12.92 11.49
N ASP A 370 -14.46 14.05 11.69
CA ASP A 370 -13.87 15.30 12.17
C ASP A 370 -13.21 15.13 13.55
N THR A 371 -13.81 14.35 14.44
CA THR A 371 -13.22 14.00 15.74
C THR A 371 -12.11 12.96 15.59
N MET A 372 -12.29 11.90 14.81
CA MET A 372 -11.34 10.79 14.77
C MET A 372 -10.07 11.06 13.93
N ALA A 373 -10.10 12.02 13.01
CA ALA A 373 -8.98 12.27 12.10
C ALA A 373 -7.66 12.64 12.82
N ALA A 374 -7.70 13.61 13.74
CA ALA A 374 -6.50 14.10 14.42
C ALA A 374 -5.88 13.07 15.38
N PRO A 375 -6.63 12.37 16.25
CA PRO A 375 -6.10 11.32 17.11
C PRO A 375 -5.55 10.14 16.30
N LEU A 376 -6.21 9.78 15.20
CA LEU A 376 -5.73 8.72 14.31
C LEU A 376 -4.39 9.12 13.68
N CYS A 377 -4.25 10.35 13.20
CA CYS A 377 -2.97 10.85 12.68
C CYS A 377 -1.88 10.86 13.76
N ALA A 378 -2.20 11.34 14.96
CA ALA A 378 -1.26 11.46 16.08
C ALA A 378 -0.72 10.10 16.58
N VAL A 379 -1.43 8.99 16.34
CA VAL A 379 -1.05 7.65 16.82
C VAL A 379 -0.59 6.73 15.68
N ALA A 380 -1.34 6.66 14.58
CA ALA A 380 -1.05 5.73 13.49
C ALA A 380 0.15 6.16 12.64
N LEU A 381 0.29 7.46 12.36
CA LEU A 381 1.41 7.95 11.53
C LEU A 381 2.77 7.72 12.19
N PRO A 382 2.99 7.99 13.49
CA PRO A 382 4.23 7.62 14.18
C PRO A 382 4.63 6.16 14.00
N TRP A 383 3.67 5.24 14.14
CA TRP A 383 3.92 3.81 13.94
C TRP A 383 4.35 3.52 12.50
N THR A 384 3.65 4.07 11.50
CA THR A 384 4.04 3.90 10.09
C THR A 384 5.45 4.41 9.85
N VAL A 385 5.75 5.65 10.24
CA VAL A 385 7.05 6.32 10.13
C VAL A 385 8.17 5.50 10.78
N GLY A 386 7.95 5.04 12.02
CA GLY A 386 8.93 4.21 12.73
C GLY A 386 9.24 2.90 12.02
N SER A 387 8.27 2.36 11.29
CA SER A 387 8.39 1.08 10.60
C SER A 387 9.03 1.16 9.20
N LEU A 388 9.27 2.36 8.64
CA LEU A 388 9.77 2.49 7.25
C LEU A 388 11.20 1.98 7.05
N PHE A 389 12.09 2.18 8.02
CA PHE A 389 13.54 2.18 7.77
C PHE A 389 14.33 1.09 8.51
N ALA A 390 13.84 0.61 9.66
CA ALA A 390 14.64 -0.22 10.56
C ALA A 390 13.91 -1.49 11.06
N MET A 391 12.96 -2.03 10.30
CA MET A 391 12.22 -3.25 10.68
C MET A 391 12.96 -4.56 10.39
N ASN A 392 14.05 -4.55 9.63
CA ASN A 392 14.88 -5.74 9.37
C ASN A 392 16.35 -5.39 9.08
N PRO A 393 17.04 -4.68 9.99
CA PRO A 393 18.37 -4.11 9.71
C PRO A 393 19.40 -5.17 9.28
N PHE A 394 19.49 -6.30 10.00
CA PHE A 394 20.42 -7.38 9.64
C PHE A 394 20.07 -8.06 8.31
N GLY A 395 18.79 -8.30 8.07
CA GLY A 395 18.33 -8.88 6.82
C GLY A 395 18.58 -7.95 5.62
N ASP A 396 18.45 -6.64 5.83
CA ASP A 396 18.66 -5.64 4.80
C ASP A 396 20.14 -5.52 4.39
N GLU A 397 21.09 -5.77 5.30
CA GLU A 397 22.52 -5.86 4.94
C GLU A 397 22.86 -7.13 4.16
N GLY A 398 22.19 -8.25 4.44
CA GLY A 398 22.40 -9.50 3.70
C GLY A 398 23.87 -9.93 3.68
N ARG A 399 24.45 -10.08 2.48
CA ARG A 399 25.82 -10.59 2.31
C ARG A 399 26.92 -9.65 2.82
N VAL A 400 26.64 -8.35 2.97
CA VAL A 400 27.65 -7.39 3.47
C VAL A 400 27.62 -7.25 4.99
N LEU A 401 26.71 -7.94 5.68
CA LEU A 401 26.57 -7.86 7.14
C LEU A 401 27.88 -8.09 7.91
N PRO A 402 28.72 -9.10 7.60
CA PRO A 402 29.99 -9.30 8.32
C PRO A 402 30.94 -8.09 8.25
N VAL A 403 30.96 -7.41 7.09
CA VAL A 403 31.76 -6.20 6.90
C VAL A 403 31.14 -5.04 7.69
N THR A 404 29.83 -4.88 7.67
CA THR A 404 29.12 -3.84 8.43
C THR A 404 29.38 -3.97 9.94
N LEU A 405 29.33 -5.19 10.48
CA LEU A 405 29.55 -5.48 11.90
C LEU A 405 30.97 -5.16 12.38
N THR A 406 31.97 -5.30 11.49
CA THR A 406 33.38 -5.06 11.82
C THR A 406 33.83 -3.62 11.52
N ALA A 407 33.22 -2.96 10.54
CA ALA A 407 33.65 -1.65 10.06
C ALA A 407 32.99 -0.46 10.79
N ILE A 408 31.82 -0.64 11.40
CA ILE A 408 31.02 0.45 11.97
C ILE A 408 30.70 0.16 13.44
N PRO A 409 30.94 1.10 14.37
CA PRO A 409 30.54 0.91 15.77
C PRO A 409 29.00 0.94 15.91
N GLY A 410 28.44 0.10 16.78
CA GLY A 410 27.00 -0.12 16.89
C GLY A 410 26.20 1.16 17.15
N GLN A 411 26.73 2.08 17.94
CA GLN A 411 26.08 3.38 18.19
C GLN A 411 25.86 4.20 16.91
N GLN A 412 26.85 4.22 16.01
CA GLN A 412 26.75 4.98 14.77
C GLN A 412 25.83 4.30 13.77
N TYR A 413 25.83 2.97 13.74
CA TYR A 413 24.89 2.19 12.94
C TYR A 413 23.44 2.43 13.37
N VAL A 414 23.12 2.27 14.66
CA VAL A 414 21.76 2.45 15.18
C VAL A 414 21.28 3.90 15.01
N ARG A 415 22.13 4.90 15.29
CA ARG A 415 21.78 6.32 15.02
C ARG A 415 21.51 6.56 13.54
N GLY A 416 22.27 5.92 12.66
CA GLY A 416 22.07 6.00 11.21
C GLY A 416 20.75 5.38 10.75
N LEU A 417 20.29 4.31 11.41
CA LEU A 417 18.98 3.70 11.16
C LEU A 417 17.80 4.58 11.65
N VAL A 418 17.98 5.25 12.80
CA VAL A 418 16.96 6.12 13.41
C VAL A 418 16.79 7.43 12.64
N LEU A 419 17.89 8.00 12.14
CA LEU A 419 17.90 9.35 11.59
C LEU A 419 16.92 9.59 10.42
N PRO A 420 16.81 8.71 9.39
CA PRO A 420 15.84 8.90 8.31
C PRO A 420 14.39 9.02 8.78
N GLY A 421 14.00 8.21 9.77
CA GLY A 421 12.65 8.25 10.34
C GLY A 421 12.36 9.58 11.04
N LEU A 422 13.35 10.17 11.72
CA LEU A 422 13.22 11.49 12.33
C LEU A 422 13.23 12.61 11.29
N LEU A 423 14.15 12.60 10.33
CA LEU A 423 14.28 13.68 9.34
C LEU A 423 13.07 13.77 8.41
N ILE A 424 12.52 12.63 8.00
CA ILE A 424 11.42 12.58 7.03
C ILE A 424 10.09 12.46 7.76
N GLY A 425 10.01 11.56 8.73
CA GLY A 425 8.75 11.18 9.32
C GLY A 425 8.23 12.14 10.38
N LEU A 426 9.09 12.74 11.20
CA LEU A 426 8.66 13.70 12.23
C LEU A 426 7.96 14.93 11.59
N PRO A 427 8.51 15.60 10.55
CA PRO A 427 7.82 16.68 9.87
C PRO A 427 6.50 16.24 9.22
N VAL A 428 6.44 15.03 8.65
CA VAL A 428 5.22 14.51 8.02
C VAL A 428 4.13 14.30 9.08
N VAL A 429 4.48 13.70 10.22
CA VAL A 429 3.54 13.46 11.32
C VAL A 429 3.04 14.77 11.91
N THR A 430 3.92 15.75 12.13
CA THR A 430 3.52 17.05 12.71
C THR A 430 2.60 17.82 11.77
N ILE A 431 2.94 17.88 10.48
CA ILE A 431 2.12 18.59 9.49
C ILE A 431 0.78 17.87 9.32
N ALA A 432 0.76 16.55 9.14
CA ALA A 432 -0.49 15.80 8.96
C ALA A 432 -1.40 15.88 10.18
N THR A 433 -0.84 15.71 11.39
CA THR A 433 -1.60 15.85 12.64
C THR A 433 -2.09 17.28 12.82
N GLY A 434 -1.25 18.28 12.55
CA GLY A 434 -1.62 19.69 12.61
C GLY A 434 -2.76 20.04 11.66
N LEU A 435 -2.67 19.63 10.39
CA LEU A 435 -3.73 19.80 9.41
C LEU A 435 -5.03 19.11 9.85
N ALA A 436 -4.96 17.87 10.35
CA ALA A 436 -6.13 17.17 10.86
C ALA A 436 -6.78 17.94 12.02
N THR A 437 -5.99 18.48 12.95
CA THR A 437 -6.53 19.26 14.08
C THR A 437 -7.23 20.56 13.69
N LEU A 438 -6.94 21.12 12.50
CA LEU A 438 -7.62 22.33 12.02
C LEU A 438 -9.08 22.08 11.68
N PHE A 439 -9.40 20.86 11.26
CA PHE A 439 -10.76 20.43 10.89
C PHE A 439 -11.48 19.70 12.03
N SER A 440 -10.82 19.51 13.18
CA SER A 440 -11.38 18.82 14.34
C SER A 440 -11.99 19.79 15.37
N PRO A 441 -13.03 19.37 16.11
CA PRO A 441 -13.73 20.19 17.11
C PRO A 441 -12.97 20.39 18.43
N TYR A 442 -11.65 20.25 18.43
CA TYR A 442 -10.81 20.30 19.64
C TYR A 442 -10.43 21.72 20.08
N THR A 443 -10.26 21.91 21.38
CA THR A 443 -9.72 23.13 22.00
C THR A 443 -8.26 23.35 21.63
N GLY A 444 -7.75 24.58 21.73
CA GLY A 444 -6.36 24.90 21.39
C GLY A 444 -5.34 24.04 22.16
N ALA A 445 -5.59 23.76 23.43
CA ALA A 445 -4.72 22.91 24.26
C ALA A 445 -4.70 21.46 23.78
N GLU A 446 -5.85 20.88 23.43
CA GLU A 446 -5.94 19.51 22.89
C GLU A 446 -5.25 19.40 21.52
N ARG A 447 -5.39 20.41 20.66
CA ARG A 447 -4.69 20.45 19.36
C ARG A 447 -3.18 20.42 19.54
N VAL A 448 -2.65 21.28 20.41
CA VAL A 448 -1.21 21.31 20.73
C VAL A 448 -0.78 19.99 21.38
N GLY A 449 -1.60 19.43 22.28
CA GLY A 449 -1.36 18.15 22.92
C GLY A 449 -1.27 16.99 21.91
N LEU A 450 -2.13 16.96 20.90
CA LEU A 450 -2.09 15.92 19.85
C LEU A 450 -0.87 16.05 18.94
N ILE A 451 -0.49 17.27 18.57
CA ILE A 451 0.73 17.50 17.79
C ILE A 451 1.95 17.06 18.61
N ALA A 452 2.02 17.45 19.89
CA ALA A 452 3.09 17.07 20.79
C ALA A 452 3.15 15.54 21.00
N LEU A 453 1.99 14.89 21.12
CA LEU A 453 1.89 13.42 21.20
C LEU A 453 2.42 12.76 19.92
N GLY A 454 2.05 13.26 18.74
CA GLY A 454 2.55 12.76 17.47
C GLY A 454 4.08 12.88 17.34
N VAL A 455 4.66 14.01 17.77
CA VAL A 455 6.13 14.19 17.85
C VAL A 455 6.75 13.17 18.79
N PHE A 456 6.21 13.06 20.00
CA PHE A 456 6.70 12.17 21.04
C PHE A 456 6.69 10.71 20.59
N LEU A 457 5.55 10.24 20.07
CA LEU A 457 5.42 8.87 19.56
C LEU A 457 6.32 8.64 18.34
N SER A 458 6.58 9.64 17.50
CA SER A 458 7.50 9.49 16.35
C SER A 458 8.92 9.25 16.83
N CYS A 459 9.38 9.99 17.84
CA CYS A 459 10.70 9.78 18.45
C CYS A 459 10.82 8.37 19.04
N ILE A 460 9.78 7.89 19.74
CA ILE A 460 9.76 6.55 20.33
C ILE A 460 9.71 5.46 19.25
N ALA A 461 8.81 5.60 18.28
CA ALA A 461 8.60 4.60 17.23
C ALA A 461 9.87 4.36 16.42
N VAL A 462 10.58 5.43 16.05
CA VAL A 462 11.80 5.32 15.25
C VAL A 462 12.97 4.76 16.09
N THR A 463 13.03 5.03 17.40
CA THR A 463 14.11 4.53 18.27
C THR A 463 13.93 3.06 18.70
N ILE A 464 12.68 2.61 18.89
CA ILE A 464 12.37 1.21 19.20
C ILE A 464 12.54 0.31 17.96
N ALA A 465 12.36 0.86 16.76
CA ALA A 465 12.35 0.10 15.52
C ALA A 465 13.58 -0.80 15.29
N PRO A 466 14.83 -0.30 15.36
CA PRO A 466 16.02 -1.14 15.23
C PRO A 466 16.07 -2.31 16.22
N ALA A 467 15.68 -2.08 17.49
CA ALA A 467 15.69 -3.11 18.52
C ALA A 467 14.75 -4.26 18.15
N VAL A 468 13.51 -3.93 17.78
CA VAL A 468 12.51 -4.92 17.36
C VAL A 468 12.95 -5.65 16.09
N GLY A 469 13.51 -4.92 15.10
CA GLY A 469 14.01 -5.51 13.87
C GLY A 469 15.20 -6.46 14.09
N MET A 470 16.10 -6.13 15.02
CA MET A 470 17.26 -6.97 15.38
C MET A 470 16.87 -8.20 16.20
N SER A 471 15.82 -8.14 17.02
CA SER A 471 15.30 -9.31 17.75
C SER A 471 14.60 -10.33 16.85
N PHE A 472 14.08 -9.89 15.69
CA PHE A 472 13.33 -10.73 14.76
C PHE A 472 13.93 -10.71 13.34
N PRO A 473 15.23 -11.01 13.16
CA PRO A 473 15.90 -10.81 11.89
C PRO A 473 15.40 -11.81 10.86
N ARG A 474 15.27 -11.37 9.61
CA ARG A 474 14.91 -12.25 8.49
C ARG A 474 15.98 -12.15 7.41
N PHE A 475 16.62 -13.28 7.11
CA PHE A 475 17.68 -13.37 6.09
C PHE A 475 17.20 -14.02 4.78
N SER A 476 16.10 -14.75 4.80
CA SER A 476 15.55 -15.39 3.61
C SER A 476 14.69 -14.41 2.82
N ALA A 477 15.05 -14.24 1.54
CA ALA A 477 14.19 -13.56 0.59
C ALA A 477 12.93 -14.38 0.33
N ILE A 478 11.82 -13.67 0.14
CA ILE A 478 10.63 -14.26 -0.47
C ILE A 478 10.52 -13.65 -1.85
N SER A 479 10.45 -14.51 -2.87
CA SER A 479 10.09 -14.04 -4.21
C SER A 479 8.64 -13.57 -4.19
N VAL A 480 8.42 -12.30 -4.51
CA VAL A 480 7.08 -11.71 -4.55
C VAL A 480 6.64 -11.62 -6.01
N GLY A 481 6.05 -12.70 -6.54
CA GLY A 481 5.55 -12.71 -7.91
C GLY A 481 6.67 -12.63 -8.95
N GLN A 482 6.75 -11.48 -9.64
CA GLN A 482 7.76 -11.18 -10.66
C GLN A 482 8.78 -10.13 -10.21
N SER A 483 8.71 -9.66 -8.96
CA SER A 483 9.70 -8.73 -8.43
C SER A 483 10.94 -9.49 -7.96
N ARG A 484 12.11 -8.84 -8.10
CA ARG A 484 13.37 -9.28 -7.47
C ARG A 484 13.12 -9.63 -6.01
N ASP A 485 13.84 -10.64 -5.54
CA ASP A 485 13.83 -11.13 -4.17
C ASP A 485 13.84 -9.99 -3.15
N VAL A 486 12.71 -9.82 -2.45
CA VAL A 486 12.57 -8.85 -1.36
C VAL A 486 12.66 -9.63 -0.05
N ILE A 487 13.35 -9.06 0.93
CA ILE A 487 13.44 -9.60 2.29
C ILE A 487 12.52 -8.73 3.17
N PRO A 488 11.19 -8.94 3.17
CA PRO A 488 10.31 -8.17 4.03
C PRO A 488 10.58 -8.51 5.51
N PRO A 489 10.37 -7.57 6.44
CA PRO A 489 10.44 -7.86 7.87
C PRO A 489 9.47 -8.96 8.26
N ARG A 490 9.73 -9.60 9.41
CA ARG A 490 8.80 -10.58 9.97
C ARG A 490 7.52 -9.87 10.40
N MET A 491 6.36 -10.47 10.14
CA MET A 491 5.08 -9.93 10.60
C MET A 491 5.01 -9.81 12.13
N SER A 492 5.75 -10.66 12.87
CA SER A 492 5.89 -10.55 14.32
C SER A 492 6.58 -9.24 14.74
N ALA A 493 7.63 -8.82 14.03
CA ALA A 493 8.33 -7.57 14.29
C ALA A 493 7.38 -6.37 14.09
N VAL A 494 6.63 -6.40 12.99
CA VAL A 494 5.62 -5.37 12.67
C VAL A 494 4.53 -5.33 13.75
N ALA A 495 4.03 -6.49 14.19
CA ALA A 495 3.00 -6.57 15.21
C ALA A 495 3.48 -6.08 16.58
N VAL A 496 4.68 -6.49 17.01
CA VAL A 496 5.27 -6.04 18.28
C VAL A 496 5.49 -4.53 18.26
N HIS A 497 6.05 -3.99 17.18
CA HIS A 497 6.23 -2.55 17.02
C HIS A 497 4.89 -1.80 17.02
N ALA A 498 3.87 -2.32 16.31
CA ALA A 498 2.52 -1.75 16.33
C ALA A 498 1.92 -1.71 17.74
N VAL A 499 1.99 -2.82 18.49
CA VAL A 499 1.50 -2.91 19.87
C VAL A 499 2.20 -1.91 20.78
N LEU A 500 3.52 -1.81 20.69
CA LEU A 500 4.32 -0.90 21.53
C LEU A 500 4.06 0.59 21.28
N ILE A 501 3.58 0.96 20.10
CA ILE A 501 3.34 2.36 19.72
C ILE A 501 1.85 2.72 19.77
N VAL A 502 1.00 1.91 19.12
CA VAL A 502 -0.41 2.21 18.93
C VAL A 502 -1.19 2.09 20.24
N LEU A 503 -0.94 1.07 21.08
CA LEU A 503 -1.71 0.93 22.33
C LEU A 503 -1.40 2.05 23.33
N PRO A 504 -0.13 2.35 23.71
CA PRO A 504 0.14 3.45 24.62
C PRO A 504 -0.25 4.80 24.02
N GLY A 505 -0.06 4.98 22.71
CA GLY A 505 -0.45 6.19 22.00
C GLY A 505 -1.96 6.43 22.01
N ALA A 506 -2.77 5.38 21.79
CA ALA A 506 -4.22 5.46 21.85
C ALA A 506 -4.72 5.80 23.26
N VAL A 507 -4.10 5.23 24.31
CA VAL A 507 -4.41 5.59 25.70
C VAL A 507 -4.05 7.04 25.99
N LEU A 508 -2.86 7.51 25.58
CA LEU A 508 -2.46 8.91 25.75
C LEU A 508 -3.38 9.88 25.02
N ALA A 509 -3.76 9.58 23.77
CA ALA A 509 -4.72 10.38 23.00
C ALA A 509 -6.11 10.39 23.65
N GLY A 510 -6.56 9.23 24.13
CA GLY A 510 -7.82 9.10 24.85
C GLY A 510 -7.84 9.88 26.16
N LEU A 511 -6.77 9.80 26.97
CA LEU A 511 -6.64 10.57 28.20
C LEU A 511 -6.62 12.08 27.93
N LEU A 512 -6.05 12.51 26.80
CA LEU A 512 -6.00 13.91 26.41
C LEU A 512 -7.38 14.47 26.05
N ILE A 513 -8.19 13.70 25.31
CA ILE A 513 -9.44 14.21 24.68
C ILE A 513 -10.68 13.76 25.46
N VAL A 514 -10.74 12.48 25.83
CA VAL A 514 -11.92 11.86 26.45
C VAL A 514 -11.51 11.04 27.68
N PRO A 515 -11.01 11.68 28.76
CA PRO A 515 -10.46 10.97 29.92
C PRO A 515 -11.49 10.07 30.62
N LYS A 516 -12.77 10.48 30.65
CA LYS A 516 -13.86 9.68 31.23
C LYS A 516 -14.11 8.38 30.46
N LEU A 517 -14.18 8.46 29.13
CA LEU A 517 -14.35 7.28 28.28
C LEU A 517 -13.11 6.38 28.37
N THR A 518 -11.93 6.96 28.38
CA THR A 518 -10.67 6.21 28.47
C THR A 518 -10.56 5.47 29.80
N ARG A 519 -10.93 6.10 30.92
CA ARG A 519 -11.07 5.42 32.22
C ARG A 519 -12.05 4.26 32.15
N ALA A 520 -13.20 4.47 31.51
CA ALA A 520 -14.21 3.44 31.37
C ALA A 520 -13.71 2.24 30.55
N VAL A 521 -13.03 2.51 29.43
CA VAL A 521 -12.41 1.50 28.59
C VAL A 521 -11.32 0.75 29.36
N LEU A 522 -10.42 1.45 30.06
CA LEU A 522 -9.36 0.82 30.86
C LEU A 522 -9.94 -0.08 31.96
N GLY A 523 -10.93 0.41 32.71
CA GLY A 523 -11.62 -0.40 33.73
C GLY A 523 -12.30 -1.62 33.11
N SER A 524 -12.86 -1.47 31.90
CA SER A 524 -13.49 -2.58 31.20
C SER A 524 -12.49 -3.64 30.71
N VAL A 525 -11.38 -3.21 30.12
CA VAL A 525 -10.34 -4.07 29.51
C VAL A 525 -9.52 -4.78 30.58
N PHE A 526 -9.13 -4.08 31.64
CA PHE A 526 -8.31 -4.66 32.69
C PHE A 526 -9.13 -5.32 33.79
N GLY A 527 -10.42 -5.00 33.94
CA GLY A 527 -11.28 -5.58 34.96
C GLY A 527 -12.43 -6.43 34.41
N THR A 528 -13.46 -5.78 33.87
CA THR A 528 -14.74 -6.46 33.56
C THR A 528 -14.60 -7.58 32.53
N LEU A 529 -13.76 -7.42 31.50
CA LEU A 529 -13.60 -8.39 30.41
C LEU A 529 -12.89 -9.67 30.90
N PRO A 530 -11.70 -9.59 31.55
CA PRO A 530 -11.07 -10.75 32.15
C PRO A 530 -11.95 -11.45 33.19
N ALA A 531 -12.63 -10.68 34.05
CA ALA A 531 -13.53 -11.22 35.07
C ALA A 531 -14.67 -12.02 34.42
N PHE A 532 -15.34 -11.44 33.43
CA PHE A 532 -16.42 -12.09 32.69
C PHE A 532 -15.95 -13.37 31.98
N LEU A 533 -14.79 -13.35 31.32
CA LEU A 533 -14.24 -14.53 30.65
C LEU A 533 -13.91 -15.66 31.64
N LEU A 534 -13.35 -15.31 32.81
CA LEU A 534 -13.04 -16.26 33.86
C LEU A 534 -14.29 -16.83 34.53
N GLU A 535 -15.33 -16.02 34.74
CA GLU A 535 -16.64 -16.49 35.22
C GLU A 535 -17.32 -17.41 34.22
N LEU A 536 -17.25 -17.07 32.92
CA LEU A 536 -17.79 -17.92 31.86
C LEU A 536 -17.06 -19.27 31.81
N LEU A 537 -15.74 -19.29 32.01
CA LEU A 537 -14.95 -20.52 32.13
C LEU A 537 -15.26 -21.26 33.44
N ALA A 538 -15.39 -20.55 34.56
CA ALA A 538 -15.73 -21.11 35.88
C ALA A 538 -17.10 -21.81 35.87
N SER A 539 -18.06 -21.27 35.12
CA SER A 539 -19.38 -21.87 34.94
C SER A 539 -19.33 -23.23 34.23
N ARG A 540 -18.24 -23.52 33.50
CA ARG A 540 -18.02 -24.78 32.76
C ARG A 540 -17.04 -25.73 33.44
N THR A 541 -16.14 -25.20 34.27
CA THR A 541 -15.11 -25.96 34.98
C THR A 541 -14.96 -25.39 36.37
N SER A 542 -15.18 -26.21 37.41
CA SER A 542 -15.02 -25.98 38.87
C SER A 542 -14.75 -24.56 39.38
N ASN A 543 -15.38 -24.17 40.49
CA ASN A 543 -15.29 -22.86 41.18
C ASN A 543 -13.88 -22.26 41.48
N ALA A 544 -12.78 -22.93 41.16
CA ALA A 544 -11.42 -22.41 41.33
C ALA A 544 -11.13 -21.11 40.55
N LEU A 545 -11.86 -20.85 39.45
CA LEU A 545 -11.67 -19.67 38.60
C LEU A 545 -12.48 -18.43 39.06
N SER A 546 -13.35 -18.54 40.08
CA SER A 546 -14.13 -17.40 40.59
C SER A 546 -13.30 -16.43 41.44
N VAL A 547 -12.29 -16.91 42.15
CA VAL A 547 -11.40 -16.08 42.97
C VAL A 547 -10.54 -15.14 42.09
N PRO A 548 -9.89 -15.62 41.01
CA PRO A 548 -9.24 -14.73 40.04
C PRO A 548 -10.20 -13.73 39.39
N ALA A 549 -11.45 -14.13 39.08
CA ALA A 549 -12.42 -13.23 38.49
C ALA A 549 -12.78 -12.04 39.41
N GLY A 550 -13.00 -12.31 40.70
CA GLY A 550 -13.27 -11.26 41.69
C GLY A 550 -12.13 -10.23 41.84
N TRP A 551 -10.87 -10.65 41.68
CA TRP A 551 -9.73 -9.73 41.67
C TRP A 551 -9.78 -8.76 40.48
N PHE A 552 -10.14 -9.25 39.30
CA PHE A 552 -10.28 -8.42 38.11
C PHE A 552 -11.46 -7.45 38.23
N THR A 553 -12.60 -7.89 38.77
CA THR A 553 -13.74 -6.99 39.05
C THR A 553 -13.32 -5.86 39.99
N ALA A 554 -12.67 -6.18 41.11
CA ALA A 554 -12.17 -5.19 42.06
C ALA A 554 -11.14 -4.22 41.42
N LEU A 555 -10.28 -4.71 40.54
CA LEU A 555 -9.35 -3.87 39.78
C LEU A 555 -10.08 -2.92 38.82
N GLY A 556 -11.11 -3.41 38.13
CA GLY A 556 -11.96 -2.61 37.25
C GLY A 556 -12.67 -1.49 38.01
N ASP A 557 -13.29 -1.82 39.15
CA ASP A 557 -13.97 -0.87 40.04
C ASP A 557 -12.98 0.18 40.57
N GLY A 558 -11.80 -0.26 41.02
CA GLY A 558 -10.74 0.64 41.46
C GLY A 558 -10.31 1.64 40.36
N ILE A 559 -10.24 1.22 39.10
CA ILE A 559 -9.95 2.15 37.98
C ILE A 559 -11.09 3.14 37.77
N GLN A 560 -12.36 2.72 37.91
CA GLN A 560 -13.51 3.61 37.72
C GLN A 560 -13.65 4.65 38.82
N GLU A 561 -13.20 4.34 40.03
CA GLU A 561 -13.19 5.25 41.18
C GLU A 561 -12.13 6.35 41.06
N LEU A 562 -11.06 6.15 40.28
CA LEU A 562 -10.02 7.17 40.09
C LEU A 562 -10.58 8.44 39.45
N ASP A 563 -10.26 9.61 40.01
CA ASP A 563 -10.57 10.90 39.40
C ASP A 563 -9.99 10.95 37.96
N PRO A 564 -10.79 11.27 36.92
CA PRO A 564 -10.31 11.38 35.56
C PRO A 564 -9.11 12.34 35.42
N THR A 565 -9.03 13.38 36.24
CA THR A 565 -7.91 14.34 36.23
C THR A 565 -6.62 13.71 36.74
N LEU A 566 -6.71 12.88 37.79
CA LEU A 566 -5.58 12.11 38.33
C LEU A 566 -5.12 11.04 37.34
N LEU A 567 -6.06 10.38 36.66
CA LEU A 567 -5.73 9.41 35.63
C LEU A 567 -5.06 10.07 34.41
N GLN A 568 -5.57 11.23 33.99
CA GLN A 568 -5.00 12.01 32.88
C GLN A 568 -3.57 12.48 33.20
N THR A 569 -3.34 13.06 34.37
CA THR A 569 -2.04 13.61 34.78
C THR A 569 -1.07 12.53 35.23
N GLY A 570 -1.48 11.68 36.16
CA GLY A 570 -0.65 10.59 36.71
C GLY A 570 -0.43 9.46 35.70
N GLY A 571 -1.51 8.91 35.15
CA GLY A 571 -1.44 7.85 34.14
C GLY A 571 -0.74 8.32 32.86
N GLY A 572 -1.05 9.54 32.40
CA GLY A 572 -0.34 10.17 31.29
C GLY A 572 1.16 10.33 31.56
N SER A 573 1.55 10.84 32.73
CA SER A 573 2.97 11.00 33.09
C SER A 573 3.72 9.67 33.14
N VAL A 574 3.10 8.62 33.70
CA VAL A 574 3.68 7.28 33.74
C VAL A 574 3.92 6.74 32.33
N LEU A 575 2.96 6.90 31.41
CA LEU A 575 3.10 6.47 30.02
C LEU A 575 4.16 7.27 29.26
N LEU A 576 4.24 8.59 29.49
CA LEU A 576 5.27 9.44 28.88
C LEU A 576 6.67 9.06 29.37
N ILE A 577 6.88 8.93 30.68
CA ILE A 577 8.16 8.54 31.27
C ILE A 577 8.52 7.10 30.84
N GLY A 578 7.56 6.19 30.89
CA GLY A 578 7.71 4.80 30.46
C GLY A 578 8.14 4.71 28.99
N GLY A 579 7.51 5.49 28.10
CA GLY A 579 7.88 5.57 26.69
C GLY A 579 9.33 6.00 26.46
N VAL A 580 9.79 7.01 27.21
CA VAL A 580 11.20 7.46 27.16
C VAL A 580 12.14 6.38 27.67
N LEU A 581 11.82 5.72 28.79
CA LEU A 581 12.63 4.64 29.34
C LEU A 581 12.73 3.45 28.37
N VAL A 582 11.61 3.03 27.78
CA VAL A 582 11.58 1.96 26.78
C VAL A 582 12.41 2.33 25.55
N ALA A 583 12.34 3.58 25.08
CA ALA A 583 13.17 4.06 23.97
C ALA A 583 14.68 4.00 24.31
N ILE A 584 15.08 4.44 25.52
CA ILE A 584 16.48 4.39 25.97
C ILE A 584 16.97 2.94 26.09
N ILE A 585 16.18 2.05 26.69
CA ILE A 585 16.50 0.64 26.86
C ILE A 585 16.61 -0.03 25.48
N SER A 586 15.66 0.22 24.59
CA SER A 586 15.64 -0.34 23.23
C SER A 586 16.84 0.13 22.41
N TYR A 587 17.20 1.41 22.50
CA TYR A 587 18.40 1.94 21.85
C TYR A 587 19.67 1.24 22.35
N ARG A 588 19.83 1.12 23.68
CA ARG A 588 20.99 0.42 24.26
C ARG A 588 21.03 -1.04 23.84
N TYR A 589 19.89 -1.72 23.88
CA TYR A 589 19.76 -3.10 23.45
C TYR A 589 20.12 -3.27 21.97
N ALA A 590 19.66 -2.40 21.07
CA ALA A 590 20.01 -2.45 19.65
C ALA A 590 21.52 -2.29 19.42
N VAL A 591 22.18 -1.39 20.17
CA VAL A 591 23.63 -1.21 20.10
C VAL A 591 24.36 -2.47 20.56
N THR A 592 23.99 -3.01 21.73
CA THR A 592 24.59 -4.23 22.28
C THR A 592 24.37 -5.43 21.35
N GLN A 593 23.16 -5.59 20.82
CA GLN A 593 22.85 -6.66 19.87
C GLN A 593 23.69 -6.56 18.61
N PHE A 594 23.88 -5.36 18.06
CA PHE A 594 24.74 -5.16 16.89
C PHE A 594 26.20 -5.55 17.19
N GLU A 595 26.74 -5.14 18.34
CA GLU A 595 28.14 -5.41 18.71
C GLU A 595 28.40 -6.88 19.05
N GLN A 596 27.41 -7.60 19.55
CA GLN A 596 27.52 -9.01 19.93
C GLN A 596 27.08 -9.98 18.82
N PHE A 597 26.55 -9.48 17.71
CA PHE A 597 26.01 -10.34 16.66
C PHE A 597 27.14 -11.12 15.97
N THR A 598 27.01 -12.45 15.94
CA THR A 598 27.94 -13.34 15.25
C THR A 598 27.20 -14.05 14.11
N THR A 599 27.76 -14.01 12.90
CA THR A 599 27.23 -14.75 11.76
C THR A 599 27.69 -16.20 11.88
N ALA A 600 26.79 -17.09 12.32
CA ALA A 600 27.00 -18.53 12.30
C ALA A 600 26.92 -19.08 10.87
#